data_AF-A0A2V8HK94-F1
#
_entry.id   AF-A0A2V8HK94-F1
#
_cell.length_a   1.000
_cell.length_b   1.000
_cell.length_c   1.000
_cell.angle_alpha   90.00
_cell.angle_beta   90.00
_cell.angle_gamma   90.00
#
_symmetry.space_group_name_H-M   'P 1'
#
loop_
_entity.id
_entity.type
_entity.pdbx_description
1 polymer ?
#
loop_
_entity_poly.entity_id
_entity_poly.type
_entity_poly.pdbx_seq_one_letter_code
_entity_poly.pdbx_strand_id
1 'polypeptide(L)'
;MRLPNVIRRISAGTRHAPQRVMRGVQRFTDLRAWQACTVYKKAIYRLIERGMYGNDWKRRGQLEESVAGPPDHIAEGFGRFNPPDFARFTVMARASLMESQSQLHDPVDKRYITEETRLQLDALAGAALEEVTGLMEYLQSPETLRNARRARERRIASRPERLAKRAPRSEPRTPNHEQRTANSEARTPNTEPGTEPEHEQSTENPEE
;
A
#
# COMPACT_ATOMS: atom_id res chain seq x y z
N MET A 1 -25.98 44.26 63.33
CA MET A 1 -27.29 43.58 63.31
C MET A 1 -27.66 43.33 61.83
N ARG A 2 -27.80 42.03 61.45
CA ARG A 2 -28.51 41.41 60.30
C ARG A 2 -28.13 41.71 58.81
N LEU A 3 -27.71 40.63 58.12
CA LEU A 3 -27.85 40.26 56.69
C LEU A 3 -29.35 40.19 56.24
N PRO A 4 -29.78 40.05 54.95
CA PRO A 4 -29.24 39.10 53.93
C PRO A 4 -29.47 39.30 52.39
N ASN A 5 -28.93 38.32 51.62
CA ASN A 5 -29.34 37.69 50.33
C ASN A 5 -29.24 38.45 48.99
N VAL A 6 -28.37 38.04 48.04
CA VAL A 6 -28.37 36.87 47.10
C VAL A 6 -29.41 36.98 45.97
N ILE A 7 -28.92 37.28 44.75
CA ILE A 7 -29.51 36.80 43.48
C ILE A 7 -28.37 36.34 42.56
N ARG A 8 -28.28 35.02 42.37
CA ARG A 8 -27.53 34.37 41.28
C ARG A 8 -28.20 34.70 39.95
N ARG A 9 -27.44 35.13 38.94
CA ARG A 9 -27.85 35.01 37.54
C ARG A 9 -26.95 34.02 36.83
N ILE A 10 -27.52 32.88 36.52
CA ILE A 10 -26.95 31.78 35.76
C ILE A 10 -26.94 32.23 34.29
N SER A 11 -25.77 32.51 33.72
CA SER A 11 -25.64 32.60 32.27
C SER A 11 -25.45 31.19 31.72
N ALA A 12 -26.43 30.76 30.94
CA ALA A 12 -26.50 29.47 30.29
C ALA A 12 -25.26 29.23 29.42
N GLY A 13 -24.48 28.19 29.76
CA GLY A 13 -23.44 27.70 28.90
C GLY A 13 -24.03 27.19 27.59
N THR A 14 -23.55 27.74 26.49
CA THR A 14 -23.76 27.21 25.14
C THR A 14 -23.23 25.78 25.08
N ARG A 15 -24.12 24.81 25.30
CA ARG A 15 -23.86 23.40 25.04
C ARG A 15 -24.02 23.18 23.53
N HIS A 16 -23.11 22.38 22.98
CA HIS A 16 -23.04 21.92 21.58
C HIS A 16 -22.21 22.78 20.63
N ALA A 17 -20.91 22.91 20.93
CA ALA A 17 -19.94 22.84 19.84
C ALA A 17 -19.96 21.40 19.31
N PRO A 18 -20.27 21.15 18.02
CA PRO A 18 -20.16 19.81 17.47
C PRO A 18 -18.69 19.40 17.59
N GLN A 19 -18.43 18.38 18.41
CA GLN A 19 -17.13 17.72 18.41
C GLN A 19 -16.89 17.25 16.98
N ARG A 20 -16.01 17.94 16.27
CA ARG A 20 -15.50 17.53 14.98
C ARG A 20 -14.80 16.20 15.22
N VAL A 21 -15.53 15.10 15.02
CA VAL A 21 -14.95 13.76 14.96
C VAL A 21 -13.90 13.85 13.85
N MET A 22 -12.63 13.93 14.22
CA MET A 22 -11.54 13.85 13.24
C MET A 22 -11.71 12.50 12.54
N ARG A 23 -12.21 12.53 11.30
CA ARG A 23 -12.21 11.35 10.45
C ARG A 23 -10.74 11.02 10.22
N GLY A 24 -10.30 9.89 10.74
CA GLY A 24 -8.97 9.35 10.46
C GLY A 24 -8.77 9.16 8.95
N VAL A 25 -7.51 9.11 8.53
CA VAL A 25 -7.08 8.79 7.15
C VAL A 25 -7.86 7.57 6.62
N GLN A 26 -8.54 7.72 5.49
CA GLN A 26 -9.37 6.65 4.90
C GLN A 26 -8.67 5.97 3.74
N ARG A 27 -7.80 6.70 3.02
CA ARG A 27 -7.06 6.21 1.86
C ARG A 27 -5.59 6.55 2.03
N PHE A 28 -4.72 5.74 1.44
CA PHE A 28 -3.28 6.01 1.43
C PHE A 28 -2.94 7.35 0.77
N THR A 29 -3.75 7.79 -0.20
CA THR A 29 -3.59 9.09 -0.88
C THR A 29 -3.87 10.30 0.02
N ASP A 30 -4.53 10.10 1.16
CA ASP A 30 -4.75 11.16 2.14
C ASP A 30 -3.50 11.35 3.05
N LEU A 31 -2.50 10.45 2.99
CA LEU A 31 -1.26 10.56 3.75
C LEU A 31 -0.34 11.62 3.13
N ARG A 32 0.14 12.54 3.97
CA ARG A 32 1.12 13.56 3.55
C ARG A 32 2.41 12.94 3.03
N ALA A 33 2.90 11.87 3.68
CA ALA A 33 4.05 11.11 3.20
C ALA A 33 3.87 10.62 1.76
N TRP A 34 2.70 10.09 1.41
CA TRP A 34 2.42 9.64 0.04
C TRP A 34 2.38 10.82 -0.95
N GLN A 35 1.76 11.93 -0.54
CA GLN A 35 1.64 13.14 -1.36
C GLN A 35 3.02 13.75 -1.65
N ALA A 36 3.87 13.88 -0.62
CA ALA A 36 5.22 14.42 -0.75
C ALA A 36 6.10 13.53 -1.65
N CYS A 37 6.10 12.21 -1.43
CA CYS A 37 6.78 11.26 -2.32
C CYS A 37 6.30 11.39 -3.78
N THR A 38 4.98 11.57 -3.99
CA THR A 38 4.40 11.73 -5.33
C THR A 38 4.82 13.05 -5.99
N VAL A 39 4.95 14.14 -5.23
CA VAL A 39 5.46 15.43 -5.73
C VAL A 39 6.91 15.28 -6.20
N TYR A 40 7.76 14.67 -5.38
CA TYR A 40 9.16 14.41 -5.72
C TYR A 40 9.29 13.52 -6.96
N LYS A 41 8.59 12.37 -7.00
CA LYS A 41 8.54 11.47 -8.16
C LYS A 41 8.20 12.20 -9.45
N LYS A 42 7.15 13.04 -9.43
CA LYS A 42 6.73 13.80 -10.61
C LYS A 42 7.76 14.84 -11.05
N ALA A 43 8.54 15.42 -10.12
CA ALA A 43 9.62 16.34 -10.47
C ALA A 43 10.75 15.62 -11.19
N ILE A 44 11.09 14.41 -10.75
CA ILE A 44 12.11 13.56 -11.36
C ILE A 44 11.67 13.11 -12.76
N TYR A 45 10.41 12.72 -12.95
CA TYR A 45 9.90 12.38 -14.28
C TYR A 45 9.99 13.58 -15.26
N ARG A 46 9.69 14.80 -14.79
CA ARG A 46 9.87 16.00 -15.61
C ARG A 46 11.33 16.27 -15.96
N LEU A 47 12.27 15.96 -15.05
CA LEU A 47 13.70 16.06 -15.32
C LEU A 47 14.12 15.12 -16.46
N ILE A 48 13.67 13.87 -16.37
CA ILE A 48 13.97 12.81 -17.33
C ILE A 48 13.41 13.13 -18.72
N GLU A 49 12.17 13.64 -18.80
CA GLU A 49 11.51 13.97 -20.08
C GLU A 49 12.18 15.12 -20.84
N ARG A 50 12.84 16.05 -20.14
CA ARG A 50 13.29 17.34 -20.71
C ARG A 50 14.80 17.49 -20.85
N GLY A 51 15.58 16.56 -20.33
CA GLY A 51 17.02 16.72 -20.17
C GLY A 51 17.86 15.69 -20.90
N MET A 52 19.15 15.98 -21.05
CA MET A 52 20.15 15.02 -21.54
C MET A 52 20.21 13.75 -20.69
N TYR A 53 19.83 13.85 -19.42
CA TYR A 53 19.69 12.73 -18.50
C TYR A 53 18.77 11.62 -19.04
N GLY A 54 17.71 11.98 -19.77
CA GLY A 54 16.76 11.02 -20.34
C GLY A 54 17.36 10.04 -21.35
N ASN A 55 18.53 10.35 -21.91
CA ASN A 55 19.25 9.52 -22.87
C ASN A 55 20.20 8.50 -22.20
N ASP A 56 20.53 8.66 -20.91
CA ASP A 56 21.31 7.69 -20.15
C ASP A 56 20.36 6.63 -19.57
N TRP A 57 19.91 5.71 -20.43
CA TRP A 57 18.89 4.70 -20.14
C TRP A 57 19.16 3.88 -18.87
N LYS A 58 20.44 3.55 -18.60
CA LYS A 58 20.83 2.80 -17.40
C LYS A 58 20.56 3.60 -16.13
N ARG A 59 21.07 4.84 -16.06
CA ARG A 59 20.92 5.68 -14.87
C ARG A 59 19.49 6.16 -14.69
N ARG A 60 18.85 6.51 -15.80
CA ARG A 60 17.43 6.86 -15.85
C ARG A 60 16.58 5.75 -15.22
N GLY A 61 16.76 4.49 -15.64
CA GLY A 61 15.99 3.37 -15.11
C GLY A 61 16.16 3.19 -13.60
N GLN A 62 17.41 3.27 -13.11
CA GLN A 62 17.71 3.19 -11.68
C GLN A 62 17.02 4.31 -10.88
N LEU A 63 17.05 5.54 -11.39
CA LEU A 63 16.39 6.67 -10.72
C LEU A 63 14.87 6.55 -10.78
N GLU A 64 14.30 6.20 -11.93
CA GLU A 64 12.84 5.99 -12.09
C GLU A 64 12.32 4.94 -11.11
N GLU A 65 13.03 3.82 -10.95
CA GLU A 65 12.69 2.76 -10.00
C GLU A 65 12.78 3.26 -8.55
N SER A 66 13.88 3.93 -8.20
CA SER A 66 14.12 4.45 -6.86
C SER A 66 13.05 5.47 -6.44
N VAL A 67 12.55 6.31 -7.36
CA VAL A 67 11.49 7.31 -7.05
C VAL A 67 10.06 6.76 -7.19
N ALA A 68 9.87 5.67 -7.95
CA ALA A 68 8.58 5.00 -8.05
C ALA A 68 8.22 4.22 -6.78
N GLY A 69 9.22 3.61 -6.14
CA GLY A 69 9.05 2.78 -4.94
C GLY A 69 8.41 3.48 -3.72
N PRO A 70 8.88 4.64 -3.24
CA PRO A 70 8.39 5.29 -2.03
C PRO A 70 6.86 5.45 -1.92
N PRO A 71 6.12 6.00 -2.91
CA PRO A 71 4.66 6.07 -2.83
C PRO A 71 4.01 4.68 -2.82
N ASP A 72 4.58 3.69 -3.50
CA ASP A 72 4.04 2.33 -3.57
C ASP A 72 4.26 1.57 -2.25
N HIS A 73 5.44 1.70 -1.64
CA HIS A 73 5.71 1.23 -0.28
C HIS A 73 4.70 1.80 0.71
N ILE A 74 4.40 3.11 0.65
CA ILE A 74 3.42 3.74 1.55
C ILE A 74 2.02 3.17 1.31
N ALA A 75 1.62 2.97 0.05
CA ALA A 75 0.32 2.39 -0.28
C ALA A 75 0.21 0.93 0.20
N GLU A 76 1.24 0.12 -0.02
CA GLU A 76 1.29 -1.27 0.42
C GLU A 76 1.24 -1.39 1.95
N GLY A 77 2.05 -0.58 2.64
CA GLY A 77 2.07 -0.53 4.09
C GLY A 77 0.74 -0.10 4.69
N PHE A 78 0.07 0.90 4.10
CA PHE A 78 -1.26 1.33 4.50
C PHE A 78 -2.28 0.18 4.40
N GLY A 79 -2.17 -0.64 3.35
CA GLY A 79 -3.01 -1.82 3.14
C GLY A 79 -2.83 -2.96 4.14
N ARG A 80 -1.76 -2.96 4.96
CA ARG A 80 -1.52 -4.00 5.98
C ARG A 80 -2.44 -3.89 7.20
N PHE A 81 -3.07 -2.74 7.43
CA PHE A 81 -3.93 -2.46 8.59
C PHE A 81 -3.29 -2.81 9.95
N ASN A 82 -1.95 -2.78 10.03
CA ASN A 82 -1.18 -3.12 11.22
C ASN A 82 0.05 -2.19 11.32
N PRO A 83 0.19 -1.36 12.37
CA PRO A 83 1.26 -0.37 12.43
C PRO A 83 2.69 -0.91 12.36
N PRO A 84 3.04 -2.03 13.05
CA PRO A 84 4.38 -2.61 12.92
C PRO A 84 4.73 -3.04 11.48
N ASP A 85 3.77 -3.61 10.75
CA ASP A 85 3.99 -4.01 9.37
C ASP A 85 4.10 -2.78 8.47
N PHE A 86 3.24 -1.77 8.66
CA PHE A 86 3.31 -0.51 7.93
C PHE A 86 4.67 0.19 8.16
N ALA A 87 5.16 0.21 9.39
CA ALA A 87 6.45 0.85 9.71
C ALA A 87 7.62 0.25 8.90
N ARG A 88 7.59 -1.05 8.56
CA ARG A 88 8.61 -1.67 7.70
C ARG A 88 8.63 -1.06 6.30
N PHE A 89 7.46 -0.83 5.72
CA PHE A 89 7.35 -0.18 4.41
C PHE A 89 7.79 1.28 4.46
N THR A 90 7.57 2.01 5.56
CA THR A 90 8.09 3.38 5.69
C THR A 90 9.62 3.41 5.75
N VAL A 91 10.25 2.37 6.31
CA VAL A 91 11.72 2.23 6.27
C VAL A 91 12.22 2.02 4.84
N MET A 92 11.55 1.16 4.07
CA MET A 92 11.87 0.95 2.64
C MET A 92 11.69 2.24 1.84
N ALA A 93 10.58 2.96 2.04
CA ALA A 93 10.35 4.26 1.40
C ALA A 93 11.46 5.27 1.72
N ARG A 94 11.87 5.37 2.99
CA ARG A 94 12.95 6.28 3.41
C ARG A 94 14.29 5.91 2.76
N ALA A 95 14.62 4.62 2.70
CA ALA A 95 15.84 4.13 2.07
C ALA A 95 15.88 4.47 0.57
N SER A 96 14.79 4.21 -0.16
CA SER A 96 14.70 4.55 -1.59
C SER A 96 14.78 6.06 -1.84
N LEU A 97 14.20 6.90 -0.97
CA LEU A 97 14.37 8.36 -1.08
C LEU A 97 15.85 8.76 -0.95
N MET A 98 16.58 8.24 0.03
CA MET A 98 18.01 8.55 0.20
C MET A 98 18.85 8.04 -0.98
N GLU A 99 18.53 6.86 -1.50
CA GLU A 99 19.18 6.31 -2.69
C GLU A 99 18.98 7.21 -3.90
N SER A 100 17.74 7.65 -4.16
CA SER A 100 17.44 8.55 -5.28
C SER A 100 18.18 9.89 -5.20
N GLN A 101 18.39 10.43 -3.98
CA GLN A 101 19.23 11.62 -3.80
C GLN A 101 20.70 11.34 -4.15
N SER A 102 21.24 10.20 -3.70
CA SER A 102 22.61 9.80 -4.02
C SER A 102 22.81 9.64 -5.53
N GLN A 103 21.84 9.05 -6.23
CA GLN A 103 21.89 8.87 -7.68
C GLN A 103 21.87 10.19 -8.48
N LEU A 104 21.41 11.31 -7.89
CA LEU A 104 21.38 12.62 -8.54
C LEU A 104 22.75 13.33 -8.57
N HIS A 105 23.78 12.81 -7.89
CA HIS A 105 25.14 13.36 -7.99
C HIS A 105 25.79 13.04 -9.34
N ASP A 106 25.67 11.79 -9.80
CA ASP A 106 26.20 11.34 -11.08
C ASP A 106 25.79 12.20 -12.30
N PRO A 107 24.52 12.60 -12.48
CA PRO A 107 24.13 13.47 -13.57
C PRO A 107 24.65 14.92 -13.44
N VAL A 108 24.99 15.39 -12.24
CA VAL A 108 25.71 16.66 -12.08
C VAL A 108 27.14 16.53 -12.59
N ASP A 109 27.85 15.48 -12.19
CA ASP A 109 29.24 15.23 -12.63
C ASP A 109 29.34 15.05 -14.14
N LYS A 110 28.34 14.39 -14.73
CA LYS A 110 28.19 14.25 -16.19
C LYS A 110 27.67 15.51 -16.89
N ARG A 111 27.35 16.57 -16.15
CA ARG A 111 26.77 17.83 -16.65
C ARG A 111 25.46 17.66 -17.40
N TYR A 112 24.71 16.62 -17.08
CA TYR A 112 23.36 16.40 -17.60
C TYR A 112 22.34 17.31 -16.92
N ILE A 113 22.61 17.69 -15.67
CA ILE A 113 21.83 18.63 -14.88
C ILE A 113 22.79 19.60 -14.17
N THR A 114 22.29 20.77 -13.78
CA THR A 114 23.07 21.72 -12.98
C THR A 114 22.98 21.39 -11.49
N GLU A 115 23.93 21.89 -10.71
CA GLU A 115 23.90 21.74 -9.26
C GLU A 115 22.67 22.41 -8.63
N GLU A 116 22.24 23.55 -9.16
CA GLU A 116 21.01 24.22 -8.72
C GLU A 116 19.78 23.34 -8.95
N THR A 117 19.73 22.63 -10.08
CA THR A 117 18.65 21.68 -10.38
C THR A 117 18.66 20.53 -9.38
N ARG A 118 19.84 19.99 -9.05
CA ARG A 118 19.99 18.93 -8.04
C ARG A 118 19.48 19.40 -6.68
N LEU A 119 19.87 20.60 -6.23
CA LEU A 119 19.45 21.17 -4.95
C LEU A 119 17.93 21.41 -4.87
N GLN A 120 17.29 21.82 -5.97
CA GLN A 120 15.83 21.94 -6.03
C GLN A 120 15.12 20.59 -5.87
N LEU A 121 15.67 19.53 -6.48
CA LEU A 121 15.14 18.17 -6.35
C LEU A 121 15.39 17.61 -4.95
N ASP A 122 16.54 17.87 -4.36
CA ASP A 122 16.87 17.51 -2.98
C ASP A 122 15.95 18.16 -1.96
N ALA A 123 15.52 19.41 -2.19
CA ALA A 123 14.55 20.06 -1.31
C ALA A 123 13.21 19.30 -1.30
N LEU A 124 12.77 18.79 -2.46
CA LEU A 124 11.56 17.97 -2.56
C LEU A 124 11.74 16.59 -1.91
N ALA A 125 12.92 15.97 -2.09
CA ALA A 125 13.27 14.72 -1.43
C ALA A 125 13.31 14.89 0.10
N GLY A 126 13.88 16.00 0.59
CA GLY A 126 13.94 16.36 2.00
C GLY A 126 12.55 16.49 2.62
N ALA A 127 11.63 17.21 1.96
CA ALA A 127 10.25 17.29 2.41
C ALA A 127 9.56 15.91 2.44
N ALA A 128 9.83 15.04 1.47
CA ALA A 128 9.32 13.67 1.47
C ALA A 128 9.91 12.83 2.62
N LEU A 129 11.21 12.97 2.90
CA LEU A 129 11.89 12.30 4.01
C LEU A 129 11.32 12.72 5.36
N GLU A 130 11.05 14.01 5.56
CA GLU A 130 10.43 14.52 6.79
C GLU A 130 9.05 13.89 7.02
N GLU A 131 8.18 13.89 6.00
CA GLU A 131 6.84 13.32 6.12
C GLU A 131 6.86 11.80 6.31
N VAL A 132 7.75 11.08 5.62
CA VAL A 132 7.93 9.63 5.79
C VAL A 132 8.48 9.31 7.18
N THR A 133 9.42 10.10 7.69
CA THR A 133 10.00 9.92 9.03
C THR A 133 8.97 10.17 10.11
N GLY A 134 8.21 11.26 10.01
CA GLY A 134 7.12 11.54 10.95
C GLY A 134 6.04 10.45 10.96
N LEU A 135 5.70 9.91 9.79
CA LEU A 135 4.78 8.76 9.71
C LEU A 135 5.37 7.52 10.38
N MET A 136 6.65 7.21 10.13
CA MET A 136 7.34 6.08 10.73
C MET A 136 7.35 6.18 12.26
N GLU A 137 7.73 7.35 12.81
CA GLU A 137 7.74 7.61 14.24
C GLU A 137 6.35 7.47 14.85
N TYR A 138 5.32 8.00 14.19
CA TYR A 138 3.93 7.84 14.61
C TYR A 138 3.51 6.37 14.68
N LEU A 139 3.85 5.57 13.67
CA LEU A 139 3.52 4.14 13.60
C LEU A 139 4.24 3.31 14.68
N GLN A 140 5.45 3.73 15.05
CA GLN A 140 6.27 3.11 16.09
C GLN A 140 5.95 3.62 17.49
N SER A 141 5.17 4.69 17.62
CA SER A 141 4.85 5.28 18.92
C SER A 141 4.13 4.28 19.85
N PRO A 142 4.43 4.31 21.17
CA PRO A 142 3.77 3.42 22.12
C PRO A 142 2.24 3.56 22.11
N GLU A 143 1.74 4.76 21.84
CA GLU A 143 0.29 5.00 21.74
C GLU A 143 -0.33 4.26 20.55
N THR A 144 0.24 4.42 19.34
CA THR A 144 -0.26 3.75 18.14
C THR A 144 -0.23 2.23 18.29
N LEU A 145 0.86 1.68 18.86
CA LEU A 145 0.98 0.25 19.12
C LEU A 145 -0.06 -0.27 20.11
N ARG A 146 -0.30 0.47 21.21
CA ARG A 146 -1.36 0.13 22.17
C ARG A 146 -2.75 0.19 21.53
N ASN A 147 -3.02 1.22 20.72
CA ASN A 147 -4.30 1.39 20.04
C ASN A 147 -4.57 0.26 19.04
N ALA A 148 -3.55 -0.15 18.28
CA ALA A 148 -3.63 -1.29 17.37
C ALA A 148 -3.87 -2.61 18.10
N ARG A 149 -3.16 -2.86 19.21
CA ARG A 149 -3.40 -4.04 20.07
C ARG A 149 -4.85 -4.08 20.57
N ARG A 150 -5.35 -2.97 21.12
CA ARG A 150 -6.75 -2.86 21.59
C ARG A 150 -7.76 -3.06 20.45
N ALA A 151 -7.48 -2.56 19.25
CA ALA A 151 -8.33 -2.77 18.09
C ALA A 151 -8.35 -4.25 17.64
N ARG A 152 -7.19 -4.92 17.65
CA ARG A 152 -7.04 -6.36 17.38
C ARG A 152 -7.84 -7.19 18.39
N GLU A 153 -7.67 -6.93 19.68
CA GLU A 153 -8.39 -7.61 20.77
C GLU A 153 -9.90 -7.46 20.60
N ARG A 154 -10.40 -6.25 20.34
CA ARG A 154 -11.82 -6.00 20.06
C ARG A 154 -12.34 -6.76 18.84
N ARG A 155 -11.55 -6.84 17.76
CA ARG A 155 -11.92 -7.62 16.55
C ARG A 155 -11.99 -9.13 16.82
N ILE A 156 -11.12 -9.64 17.69
CA ILE A 156 -11.13 -11.06 18.10
C ILE A 156 -12.35 -11.32 19.00
N ALA A 157 -12.57 -10.50 20.02
CA ALA A 157 -13.69 -10.65 20.95
C ALA A 157 -15.07 -10.56 20.25
N SER A 158 -15.21 -9.67 19.25
CA SER A 158 -16.44 -9.53 18.45
C SER A 158 -16.57 -10.56 17.32
N ARG A 159 -15.59 -11.45 17.10
CA ARG A 159 -15.63 -12.43 16.00
C ARG A 159 -16.83 -13.37 16.07
N PRO A 160 -17.20 -13.98 17.21
CA PRO A 160 -18.35 -14.88 17.29
C PRO A 160 -19.66 -14.18 16.92
N GLU A 161 -19.89 -12.98 17.47
CA GLU A 161 -21.08 -12.17 17.20
C GLU A 161 -21.18 -11.79 15.71
N ARG A 162 -20.05 -11.39 15.09
CA ARG A 162 -20.00 -11.06 13.66
C ARG A 162 -20.28 -12.27 12.76
N LEU A 163 -19.86 -13.47 13.17
CA LEU A 163 -20.16 -14.71 12.44
C LEU A 163 -21.64 -15.09 12.58
N ALA A 164 -22.21 -14.97 13.77
CA ALA A 164 -23.63 -15.22 14.01
C ALA A 164 -24.54 -14.29 13.17
N LYS A 165 -24.17 -13.00 13.04
CA LYS A 165 -24.88 -12.02 12.20
C LYS A 165 -24.74 -12.28 10.68
N ARG A 166 -23.72 -13.04 10.25
CA ARG A 166 -23.44 -13.33 8.84
C ARG A 166 -24.02 -14.67 8.36
N ALA A 167 -24.46 -15.53 9.27
CA ALA A 167 -25.06 -16.80 8.90
C ALA A 167 -26.37 -16.53 8.12
N PRO A 168 -26.55 -17.08 6.90
CA PRO A 168 -27.84 -17.01 6.22
C PRO A 168 -28.87 -17.73 7.10
N ARG A 169 -30.07 -17.14 7.27
CA ARG A 169 -31.24 -17.87 7.79
C ARG A 169 -31.48 -19.05 6.85
N SER A 170 -30.99 -20.22 7.23
CA SER A 170 -31.31 -21.47 6.57
C SER A 170 -32.72 -21.89 7.00
N GLU A 171 -33.74 -21.47 6.26
CA GLU A 171 -35.01 -22.19 6.29
C GLU A 171 -34.76 -23.60 5.73
N PRO A 172 -35.30 -24.67 6.36
CA PRO A 172 -35.08 -26.03 5.87
C PRO A 172 -35.69 -26.18 4.48
N ARG A 173 -34.86 -26.34 3.45
CA ARG A 173 -35.35 -26.79 2.14
C ARG A 173 -35.78 -28.25 2.27
N THR A 174 -37.07 -28.50 2.13
CA THR A 174 -37.63 -29.85 2.00
C THR A 174 -37.07 -30.51 0.74
N PRO A 175 -36.68 -31.81 0.76
CA PRO A 175 -36.18 -32.48 -0.44
C PRO A 175 -37.33 -32.69 -1.43
N ASN A 176 -37.21 -32.12 -2.63
CA ASN A 176 -38.15 -32.36 -3.73
C ASN A 176 -37.85 -33.76 -4.30
N HIS A 177 -38.84 -34.66 -4.25
CA HIS A 177 -38.75 -35.99 -4.87
C HIS A 177 -39.10 -35.85 -6.36
N GLU A 178 -38.10 -35.59 -7.20
CA GLU A 178 -38.28 -35.60 -8.65
C GLU A 178 -38.06 -37.02 -9.20
N GLN A 179 -39.13 -37.51 -9.82
CA GLN A 179 -39.24 -38.82 -10.45
C GLN A 179 -38.22 -38.94 -11.59
N ARG A 180 -37.40 -39.98 -11.50
CA ARG A 180 -36.38 -40.34 -12.48
C ARG A 180 -37.06 -40.99 -13.69
N THR A 181 -37.31 -40.24 -14.76
CA THR A 181 -37.67 -40.83 -16.05
C THR A 181 -36.41 -41.36 -16.74
N ALA A 182 -36.42 -42.64 -17.06
CA ALA A 182 -35.37 -43.33 -17.78
C ALA A 182 -35.28 -42.82 -19.23
N ASN A 183 -34.07 -42.49 -19.67
CA ASN A 183 -33.71 -42.60 -21.09
C ASN A 183 -32.35 -43.28 -21.19
N SER A 184 -32.40 -44.51 -21.68
CA SER A 184 -31.29 -45.34 -22.10
C SER A 184 -30.87 -44.94 -23.50
N GLU A 185 -29.60 -44.61 -23.71
CA GLU A 185 -28.98 -44.74 -25.03
C GLU A 185 -27.48 -45.01 -24.87
N ALA A 186 -27.00 -45.86 -25.77
CA ALA A 186 -25.92 -46.80 -25.54
C ALA A 186 -24.52 -46.17 -25.61
N ARG A 187 -23.64 -46.71 -24.78
CA ARG A 187 -22.21 -46.40 -24.68
C ARG A 187 -21.46 -47.39 -25.57
N THR A 188 -20.82 -46.92 -26.65
CA THR A 188 -19.83 -47.70 -27.39
C THR A 188 -18.41 -47.35 -26.91
N PRO A 189 -17.52 -48.33 -26.69
CA PRO A 189 -16.14 -48.09 -26.26
C PRO A 189 -15.22 -47.97 -27.48
N ASN A 190 -14.37 -46.94 -27.53
CA ASN A 190 -13.24 -46.92 -28.47
C ASN A 190 -11.94 -47.13 -27.72
N THR A 191 -11.34 -48.27 -28.07
CA THR A 191 -10.03 -48.82 -27.74
C THR A 191 -8.89 -47.93 -28.25
N GLU A 192 -7.93 -47.60 -27.38
CA GLU A 192 -6.60 -47.10 -27.78
C GLU A 192 -5.70 -48.28 -28.18
N PRO A 193 -4.89 -48.17 -29.26
CA PRO A 193 -3.75 -49.04 -29.45
C PRO A 193 -2.43 -48.35 -29.03
N GLY A 194 -1.65 -49.04 -28.18
CA GLY A 194 -0.17 -48.96 -28.20
C GLY A 194 0.37 -49.47 -29.55
N THR A 195 1.63 -49.29 -29.94
CA THR A 195 2.87 -49.89 -29.39
C THR A 195 4.03 -49.26 -30.21
N GLU A 196 5.00 -48.54 -29.63
CA GLU A 196 6.42 -48.91 -29.40
C GLU A 196 7.48 -48.32 -30.39
N PRO A 197 8.79 -48.28 -30.02
CA PRO A 197 9.83 -47.37 -30.53
C PRO A 197 10.94 -48.03 -31.41
N GLU A 198 12.03 -47.25 -31.66
CA GLU A 198 13.34 -47.55 -32.33
C GLU A 198 13.44 -47.17 -33.84
N HIS A 199 14.51 -46.63 -34.44
CA HIS A 199 15.96 -46.62 -34.17
C HIS A 199 16.70 -45.44 -34.88
N GLU A 200 17.93 -45.18 -34.44
CA GLU A 200 19.02 -44.23 -34.84
C GLU A 200 19.24 -43.79 -36.31
N GLN A 201 19.84 -42.60 -36.48
CA GLN A 201 21.11 -42.44 -37.24
C GLN A 201 21.86 -41.13 -36.92
N SER A 202 23.15 -41.27 -36.63
CA SER A 202 24.18 -40.25 -36.42
C SER A 202 24.53 -39.48 -37.70
N THR A 203 24.88 -38.20 -37.57
CA THR A 203 25.97 -37.58 -38.36
C THR A 203 26.59 -36.42 -37.56
N GLU A 204 27.89 -36.53 -37.32
CA GLU A 204 28.82 -35.47 -36.96
C GLU A 204 28.87 -34.37 -38.04
N ASN A 205 29.28 -33.15 -37.67
CA ASN A 205 30.25 -32.38 -38.45
C ASN A 205 30.91 -31.28 -37.59
N PRO A 206 32.12 -30.81 -37.98
CA PRO A 206 33.13 -30.29 -37.06
C PRO A 206 33.29 -28.76 -37.08
N GLU A 207 34.17 -28.31 -36.17
CA GLU A 207 34.70 -26.95 -36.00
C GLU A 207 35.45 -26.42 -37.23
N GLU A 208 35.24 -25.14 -37.53
CA GLU A 208 36.24 -24.16 -38.03
C GLU A 208 35.93 -22.78 -37.44
#